data_AF-A0A0Q8UY29-F1
#
_entry.id   AF-A0A0Q8UY29-F1
#
_cell.length_a   1.000
_cell.length_b   1.000
_cell.length_c   1.000
_cell.angle_alpha   90.00
_cell.angle_beta   90.00
_cell.angle_gamma   90.00
#
_symmetry.space_group_name_H-M   'P 1'
#
loop_
_entity.id
_entity.type
_entity.pdbx_description
1 polymer ?
#
loop_
_entity_poly.entity_id
_entity_poly.type
_entity_poly.pdbx_seq_one_letter_code
_entity_poly.pdbx_strand_id
1 'polypeptide(L)'
;MRNVSPSSALVVGFSALALTVGGATWATAQQGNPSENGRPGQERWLLVNANGEIEAQSGGFTVAAAYPTLANTSTTGDNSLRAAGNVYIDAGESLGDNGIVATIALQNQLDQNGDAITNGRAAGPDANPEFSGEISATVCGLAGVVACAPGGTNNDRHFVVSPRNSDGSVTQAGARKRFYIVVTSD
;
A
#
# COMPACT_ATOMS: atom_id res chain seq x y z
N MET A 1 28.21 -57.30 35.59
CA MET A 1 27.57 -56.51 34.53
C MET A 1 27.14 -55.21 35.17
N ARG A 2 27.77 -54.08 34.77
CA ARG A 2 27.76 -52.82 35.53
C ARG A 2 26.50 -52.00 35.19
N ASN A 3 25.73 -51.68 36.23
CA ASN A 3 24.68 -50.67 36.21
C ASN A 3 25.27 -49.30 35.87
N VAL A 4 24.69 -48.61 34.90
CA VAL A 4 24.97 -47.19 34.62
C VAL A 4 23.65 -46.44 34.82
N SER A 5 23.59 -45.66 35.90
CA SER A 5 22.50 -44.71 36.16
C SER A 5 22.59 -43.51 35.21
N PRO A 6 21.46 -42.92 34.79
CA PRO A 6 21.47 -41.68 34.02
C PRO A 6 21.76 -40.46 34.91
N SER A 7 22.74 -39.66 34.48
CA SER A 7 23.13 -38.40 35.12
C SER A 7 22.04 -37.33 35.00
N SER A 8 21.79 -36.66 36.12
CA SER A 8 20.90 -35.52 36.27
C SER A 8 21.33 -34.34 35.39
N ALA A 9 20.46 -33.92 34.48
CA ALA A 9 20.62 -32.65 33.76
C ALA A 9 20.07 -31.51 34.62
N LEU A 10 20.96 -30.57 34.95
CA LEU A 10 20.73 -29.36 35.70
C LEU A 10 19.78 -28.41 34.92
N VAL A 11 18.59 -28.17 35.45
CA VAL A 11 17.67 -27.14 34.94
C VAL A 11 18.14 -25.79 35.49
N VAL A 12 18.79 -24.98 34.66
CA VAL A 12 19.08 -23.57 34.97
C VAL A 12 17.89 -22.74 34.50
N GLY A 13 17.06 -22.34 35.46
CA GLY A 13 15.96 -21.40 35.21
C GLY A 13 16.49 -20.00 34.97
N PHE A 14 16.36 -19.51 33.74
CA PHE A 14 16.53 -18.09 33.44
C PHE A 14 15.23 -17.36 33.79
N SER A 15 15.20 -16.72 34.96
CA SER A 15 14.22 -15.67 35.24
C SER A 15 14.64 -14.42 34.48
N ALA A 16 14.01 -14.15 33.34
CA ALA A 16 14.13 -12.87 32.66
C ALA A 16 13.20 -11.87 33.35
N LEU A 17 13.81 -10.98 34.14
CA LEU A 17 13.19 -9.78 34.69
C LEU A 17 12.82 -8.85 33.52
N ALA A 18 11.53 -8.76 33.21
CA ALA A 18 11.03 -7.83 32.19
C ALA A 18 11.11 -6.40 32.74
N LEU A 19 12.16 -5.67 32.35
CA LEU A 19 12.26 -4.23 32.52
C LEU A 19 11.55 -3.58 31.33
N THR A 20 10.31 -3.14 31.55
CA THR A 20 9.56 -2.31 30.61
C THR A 20 10.16 -0.90 30.57
N VAL A 21 11.00 -0.63 29.58
CA VAL A 21 11.35 0.73 29.16
C VAL A 21 10.91 0.86 27.71
N GLY A 22 10.00 1.80 27.47
CA GLY A 22 9.40 2.08 26.18
C GLY A 22 10.45 2.22 25.08
N GLY A 23 10.34 1.37 24.07
CA GLY A 23 11.17 1.36 22.90
C GLY A 23 10.64 0.28 21.97
N ALA A 24 9.64 0.62 21.17
CA ALA A 24 9.22 -0.23 20.06
C ALA A 24 10.44 -0.39 19.14
N THR A 25 11.11 -1.54 19.26
CA THR A 25 12.17 -1.95 18.37
C THR A 25 11.53 -2.33 17.04
N TRP A 26 11.72 -1.51 16.01
CA TRP A 26 11.25 -1.72 14.64
C TRP A 26 11.87 -2.95 13.94
N ALA A 27 12.47 -3.88 14.68
CA ALA A 27 13.22 -5.02 14.15
C ALA A 27 12.36 -6.27 13.89
N THR A 28 11.06 -6.23 14.18
CA THR A 28 10.10 -7.20 13.68
C THR A 28 8.81 -6.47 13.32
N ALA A 29 8.80 -5.73 12.20
CA ALA A 29 7.57 -5.61 11.43
C ALA A 29 7.27 -7.01 10.88
N GLN A 30 6.67 -7.85 11.73
CA GLN A 30 5.99 -9.06 11.30
C GLN A 30 5.14 -8.71 10.08
N GLN A 31 5.24 -9.49 9.00
CA GLN A 31 4.16 -9.58 8.02
C GLN A 31 2.84 -9.62 8.80
N GLY A 32 2.04 -8.56 8.70
CA GLY A 32 0.77 -8.46 9.41
C GLY A 32 -0.07 -9.69 9.09
N ASN A 33 -0.57 -10.36 10.13
CA ASN A 33 -1.45 -11.49 9.94
C ASN A 33 -2.73 -11.00 9.23
N PRO A 34 -3.07 -11.49 8.02
CA PRO A 34 -4.19 -10.94 7.24
C PRO A 34 -5.56 -10.98 7.94
N SER A 35 -5.69 -11.72 9.04
CA SER A 35 -6.93 -11.92 9.78
C SER A 35 -7.18 -10.92 10.92
N GLU A 36 -6.23 -10.05 11.27
CA GLU A 36 -6.49 -8.98 12.23
C GLU A 36 -6.99 -7.75 11.45
N ASN A 37 -8.30 -7.67 11.25
CA ASN A 37 -8.92 -6.37 10.96
C ASN A 37 -8.46 -5.41 12.07
N GLY A 38 -7.84 -4.29 11.70
CA GLY A 38 -7.36 -3.32 12.69
C GLY A 38 -8.48 -2.96 13.66
N ARG A 39 -8.16 -2.85 14.95
CA ARG A 39 -9.16 -2.54 15.97
C ARG A 39 -9.84 -1.20 15.62
N PRO A 40 -11.16 -1.05 15.81
CA PRO A 40 -11.81 0.26 15.75
C PRO A 40 -11.06 1.27 16.64
N GLY A 41 -10.79 2.48 16.13
CA GLY A 41 -9.98 3.49 16.81
C GLY A 41 -8.46 3.31 16.68
N GLN A 42 -7.98 2.39 15.82
CA GLN A 42 -6.57 2.32 15.43
C GLN A 42 -6.39 2.62 13.94
N GLU A 43 -5.34 3.37 13.62
CA GLU A 43 -4.93 3.63 12.25
C GLU A 43 -4.53 2.32 11.56
N ARG A 44 -5.00 2.13 10.33
CA ARG A 44 -4.63 1.00 9.47
C ARG A 44 -3.78 1.50 8.32
N TRP A 45 -2.79 0.72 7.91
CA TRP A 45 -1.91 1.11 6.81
C TRP A 45 -1.68 -0.03 5.84
N LEU A 46 -1.30 0.34 4.63
CA LEU A 46 -0.85 -0.58 3.60
C LEU A 46 0.20 0.06 2.72
N LEU A 47 1.04 -0.80 2.15
CA LEU A 47 2.09 -0.48 1.21
C LEU A 47 1.82 -1.26 -0.07
N VAL A 48 1.73 -0.54 -1.18
CA VAL A 48 1.39 -1.09 -2.49
C VAL A 48 2.58 -0.92 -3.43
N ASN A 49 2.98 -1.99 -4.11
CA ASN A 49 4.07 -1.98 -5.08
C ASN A 49 3.68 -1.34 -6.41
N ALA A 50 4.65 -1.17 -7.30
CA ALA A 50 4.44 -0.62 -8.64
C ALA A 50 3.54 -1.50 -9.54
N ASN A 51 3.32 -2.78 -9.20
CA ASN A 51 2.36 -3.63 -9.89
C ASN A 51 0.93 -3.47 -9.36
N GLY A 52 0.75 -2.72 -8.27
CA GLY A 52 -0.54 -2.50 -7.61
C GLY A 52 -0.92 -3.61 -6.63
N GLU A 53 0.05 -4.40 -6.18
CA GLU A 53 -0.12 -5.47 -5.21
C GLU A 53 0.27 -4.98 -3.80
N ILE A 54 -0.41 -5.48 -2.78
CA ILE A 54 -0.07 -5.16 -1.38
C ILE A 54 1.21 -5.92 -0.99
N GLU A 55 2.28 -5.19 -0.67
CA GLU A 55 3.53 -5.77 -0.15
C GLU A 55 3.46 -6.02 1.36
N ALA A 56 2.83 -5.08 2.07
CA ALA A 56 2.68 -5.12 3.52
C ALA A 56 1.45 -4.31 3.94
N GLN A 57 0.81 -4.71 5.04
CA GLN A 57 -0.34 -3.99 5.59
C GLN A 57 -0.54 -4.34 7.06
N SER A 58 -1.31 -3.51 7.78
CA SER A 58 -1.72 -3.75 9.16
C SER A 58 -3.19 -4.15 9.34
N GLY A 59 -3.99 -4.28 8.28
CA GLY A 59 -5.35 -4.78 8.48
C GLY A 59 -6.22 -4.93 7.25
N GLY A 60 -6.59 -6.18 6.93
CA GLY A 60 -7.78 -6.57 6.16
C GLY A 60 -7.96 -6.03 4.73
N PHE A 61 -7.02 -5.25 4.19
CA PHE A 61 -7.14 -4.66 2.86
C PHE A 61 -7.00 -5.72 1.78
N THR A 62 -7.79 -5.57 0.71
CA THR A 62 -7.62 -6.35 -0.53
C THR A 62 -7.63 -5.45 -1.75
N VAL A 63 -6.84 -5.79 -2.76
CA VAL A 63 -6.84 -5.08 -4.03
C VAL A 63 -8.00 -5.59 -4.86
N ALA A 64 -8.99 -4.73 -5.12
CA ALA A 64 -10.13 -5.05 -5.98
C ALA A 64 -9.72 -5.01 -7.46
N ALA A 65 -8.88 -4.04 -7.84
CA ALA A 65 -8.28 -3.96 -9.16
C ALA A 65 -7.05 -3.05 -9.15
N ALA A 66 -6.02 -3.42 -9.91
CA ALA A 66 -4.84 -2.61 -10.12
C ALA A 66 -4.69 -2.27 -11.61
N TYR A 67 -4.68 -0.98 -11.92
CA TYR A 67 -4.48 -0.43 -13.26
C TYR A 67 -5.34 -1.09 -14.36
N PRO A 68 -6.66 -1.26 -14.14
CA PRO A 68 -7.49 -1.99 -15.07
C PRO A 68 -7.68 -1.22 -16.38
N THR A 69 -7.65 -1.95 -17.49
CA THR A 69 -8.24 -1.51 -18.76
C THR A 69 -9.72 -1.86 -18.75
N LEU A 70 -10.57 -0.89 -19.02
CA LEU A 70 -12.01 -1.10 -19.10
C LEU A 70 -12.45 -1.19 -20.55
N ALA A 71 -13.61 -1.80 -20.80
CA ALA A 71 -14.20 -1.72 -22.13
C ALA A 71 -14.40 -0.23 -22.53
N ASN A 72 -14.09 0.10 -23.78
CA ASN A 72 -14.40 1.40 -24.33
C ASN A 72 -15.93 1.54 -24.42
N THR A 73 -16.47 2.54 -23.75
CA THR A 73 -17.90 2.87 -23.78
C THR A 73 -18.19 4.14 -24.56
N SER A 74 -17.15 4.83 -25.03
CA SER A 74 -17.28 6.07 -25.80
C SER A 74 -17.40 5.77 -27.30
N THR A 75 -18.25 6.54 -27.98
CA THR A 75 -18.40 6.50 -29.44
C THR A 75 -17.55 7.54 -30.17
N THR A 76 -16.91 8.46 -29.44
CA THR A 76 -16.15 9.60 -29.99
C THR A 76 -14.67 9.58 -29.63
N GLY A 77 -14.18 8.50 -29.03
CA GLY A 77 -12.77 8.31 -28.67
C GLY A 77 -12.57 7.02 -27.86
N ASP A 78 -11.33 6.73 -27.48
CA ASP A 78 -11.03 5.61 -26.58
C ASP A 78 -11.03 6.08 -25.12
N ASN A 79 -11.95 5.56 -24.32
CA ASN A 79 -12.00 5.80 -22.87
C ASN A 79 -11.63 4.55 -22.04
N SER A 80 -11.06 3.52 -22.68
CA SER A 80 -10.69 2.26 -22.03
C SER A 80 -9.68 2.45 -20.88
N LEU A 81 -8.83 3.48 -20.99
CA LEU A 81 -7.76 3.76 -20.04
C LEU A 81 -8.16 4.67 -18.87
N ARG A 82 -9.45 5.03 -18.75
CA ARG A 82 -9.95 5.92 -17.68
C ARG A 82 -9.66 5.43 -16.25
N ALA A 83 -9.44 4.12 -16.07
CA ALA A 83 -9.06 3.51 -14.80
C ALA A 83 -7.63 2.94 -14.79
N ALA A 84 -6.91 3.00 -15.92
CA ALA A 84 -5.61 2.35 -16.09
C ALA A 84 -4.47 2.98 -15.26
N GLY A 85 -4.70 4.17 -14.68
CA GLY A 85 -3.77 4.83 -13.76
C GLY A 85 -4.08 4.61 -12.28
N ASN A 86 -5.09 3.81 -11.95
CA ASN A 86 -5.66 3.76 -10.61
C ASN A 86 -5.52 2.38 -9.97
N VAL A 87 -5.39 2.35 -8.64
CA VAL A 87 -5.49 1.14 -7.83
C VAL A 87 -6.71 1.28 -6.93
N TYR A 88 -7.58 0.27 -6.95
CA TYR A 88 -8.83 0.20 -6.20
C TYR A 88 -8.67 -0.82 -5.08
N ILE A 89 -8.94 -0.39 -3.85
CA ILE A 89 -8.69 -1.17 -2.64
C ILE A 89 -9.99 -1.26 -1.84
N ASP A 90 -10.36 -2.48 -1.44
CA ASP A 90 -11.41 -2.72 -0.43
C ASP A 90 -10.76 -2.64 0.95
N ALA A 91 -11.29 -1.77 1.80
CA ALA A 91 -10.82 -1.57 3.16
C ALA A 91 -11.33 -2.64 4.15
N GLY A 92 -12.20 -3.56 3.73
CA GLY A 92 -12.77 -4.60 4.59
C GLY A 92 -13.89 -4.10 5.52
N GLU A 93 -14.13 -2.80 5.55
CA GLU A 93 -15.17 -2.10 6.32
C GLU A 93 -15.60 -0.81 5.60
N SER A 94 -16.67 -0.17 6.07
CA SER A 94 -17.11 1.14 5.55
C SER A 94 -16.12 2.23 5.96
N LEU A 95 -15.89 3.20 5.05
CA LEU A 95 -14.97 4.33 5.22
C LEU A 95 -15.69 5.66 5.47
N GLY A 96 -16.98 5.63 5.83
CA GLY A 96 -17.83 6.82 5.91
C GLY A 96 -17.28 7.97 6.77
N ASP A 97 -16.55 7.63 7.83
CA ASP A 97 -15.99 8.58 8.81
C ASP A 97 -14.45 8.51 8.88
N ASN A 98 -13.81 7.90 7.88
CA ASN A 98 -12.37 7.66 7.87
C ASN A 98 -11.60 8.70 7.05
N GLY A 99 -10.39 9.04 7.51
CA GLY A 99 -9.41 9.79 6.73
C GLY A 99 -8.56 8.85 5.88
N ILE A 100 -8.20 9.27 4.66
CA ILE A 100 -7.29 8.54 3.78
C ILE A 100 -6.12 9.45 3.42
N VAL A 101 -4.91 9.06 3.81
CA VAL A 101 -3.67 9.75 3.45
C VAL A 101 -2.84 8.82 2.58
N ALA A 102 -2.44 9.29 1.40
CA ALA A 102 -1.59 8.55 0.49
C ALA A 102 -0.29 9.31 0.24
N THR A 103 0.82 8.60 0.12
CA THR A 103 2.14 9.18 -0.15
C THR A 103 2.94 8.25 -1.04
N ILE A 104 3.63 8.81 -2.03
CA ILE A 104 4.55 8.05 -2.88
C ILE A 104 5.73 7.57 -2.02
N ALA A 105 6.04 6.28 -2.13
CA ALA A 105 7.20 5.67 -1.51
C ALA A 105 8.40 5.77 -2.46
N LEU A 106 9.55 6.20 -1.93
CA LEU A 106 10.77 6.38 -2.69
C LEU A 106 11.24 5.06 -3.35
N GLN A 107 11.66 5.14 -4.61
CA GLN A 107 12.15 3.99 -5.41
C GLN A 107 13.54 4.26 -6.02
N ASN A 108 14.44 4.90 -5.29
CA ASN A 108 15.77 5.36 -5.77
C ASN A 108 16.79 4.27 -6.15
N GLN A 109 16.39 3.00 -6.20
CA GLN A 109 17.20 1.90 -6.76
C GLN A 109 16.70 1.46 -8.14
N LEU A 110 15.58 2.01 -8.60
CA LEU A 110 14.96 1.68 -9.87
C LEU A 110 15.08 2.88 -10.81
N ASP A 111 15.59 2.61 -12.01
CA ASP A 111 15.52 3.54 -13.12
C ASP A 111 14.14 3.40 -13.78
N GLN A 112 13.27 4.39 -13.57
CA GLN A 112 11.87 4.36 -14.00
C GLN A 112 11.65 4.87 -15.43
N ASN A 113 12.63 5.54 -16.03
CA ASN A 113 12.52 6.13 -17.36
C ASN A 113 13.63 5.65 -18.33
N GLY A 114 14.55 4.81 -17.86
CA GLY A 114 15.59 4.16 -18.68
C GLY A 114 16.81 5.05 -18.96
N ASP A 115 17.01 6.13 -18.21
CA ASP A 115 18.12 7.08 -18.43
C ASP A 115 19.37 6.83 -17.56
N ALA A 116 19.33 5.78 -16.73
CA ALA A 116 20.32 5.39 -15.74
C ALA A 116 20.59 6.41 -14.61
N ILE A 117 19.72 7.40 -14.43
CA ILE A 117 19.77 8.37 -13.33
C ILE A 117 18.88 7.86 -12.19
N THR A 118 19.49 7.61 -11.02
CA THR A 118 18.77 7.16 -9.80
C THR A 118 19.20 7.96 -8.56
N ASN A 119 19.86 9.09 -8.77
CA ASN A 119 20.51 9.88 -7.72
C ASN A 119 19.70 11.12 -7.29
N GLY A 120 18.52 11.33 -7.89
CA GLY A 120 17.63 12.44 -7.58
C GLY A 120 18.08 13.80 -8.12
N ARG A 121 19.11 13.86 -8.98
CA ARG A 121 19.59 15.09 -9.62
C ARG A 121 19.24 15.12 -11.11
N ALA A 122 18.14 15.79 -11.46
CA ALA A 122 17.75 16.04 -12.85
C ALA A 122 17.16 17.44 -13.01
N ALA A 123 17.35 18.02 -14.20
CA ALA A 123 17.06 19.44 -14.46
C ALA A 123 15.60 19.71 -14.89
N GLY A 124 14.83 18.67 -15.22
CA GLY A 124 13.45 18.79 -15.71
C GLY A 124 12.42 18.11 -14.80
N PRO A 125 11.14 18.52 -14.88
CA PRO A 125 10.05 17.78 -14.25
C PRO A 125 10.02 16.34 -14.79
N ASP A 126 9.73 15.37 -13.92
CA ASP A 126 9.66 13.94 -14.25
C ASP A 126 10.94 13.34 -14.85
N ALA A 127 12.05 14.08 -14.90
CA ALA A 127 13.34 13.58 -15.35
C ALA A 127 14.03 12.68 -14.32
N ASN A 128 13.54 12.67 -13.07
CA ASN A 128 13.81 11.64 -12.07
C ASN A 128 12.48 11.15 -11.50
N PRO A 129 11.75 10.30 -12.24
CA PRO A 129 10.44 9.84 -11.81
C PRO A 129 10.50 9.17 -10.43
N GLU A 130 11.58 8.49 -10.11
CA GLU A 130 11.79 7.77 -8.86
C GLU A 130 11.84 8.68 -7.60
N PHE A 131 11.96 10.01 -7.78
CA PHE A 131 11.89 11.04 -6.72
C PHE A 131 10.73 12.03 -6.90
N SER A 132 9.84 11.83 -7.87
CA SER A 132 8.81 12.80 -8.24
C SER A 132 7.47 12.12 -8.54
N GLY A 133 6.44 12.95 -8.74
CA GLY A 133 5.08 12.52 -9.03
C GLY A 133 4.06 13.11 -8.07
N GLU A 134 2.81 12.81 -8.36
CA GLU A 134 1.65 13.22 -7.57
C GLU A 134 0.83 12.00 -7.18
N ILE A 135 0.12 12.10 -6.06
CA ILE A 135 -0.78 11.03 -5.62
C ILE A 135 -2.06 11.65 -5.08
N SER A 136 -3.17 11.10 -5.52
CA SER A 136 -4.50 11.40 -4.97
C SER A 136 -5.14 10.12 -4.50
N ALA A 137 -5.91 10.22 -3.43
CA ALA A 137 -6.71 9.13 -2.90
C ALA A 137 -8.07 9.65 -2.45
N THR A 138 -9.11 8.86 -2.65
CA THR A 138 -10.47 9.20 -2.20
C THR A 138 -11.29 7.94 -2.04
N VAL A 139 -12.24 7.97 -1.09
CA VAL A 139 -13.29 6.96 -0.99
C VAL A 139 -14.12 6.95 -2.28
N CYS A 140 -14.57 5.76 -2.66
CA CYS A 140 -15.41 5.52 -3.81
C CYS A 140 -16.89 5.79 -3.50
N GLY A 141 -17.70 5.96 -4.55
CA GLY A 141 -19.16 6.08 -4.40
C GLY A 141 -19.64 7.41 -3.81
N LEU A 142 -18.79 8.45 -3.75
CA LEU A 142 -19.23 9.80 -3.37
C LEU A 142 -20.18 10.36 -4.44
N ALA A 143 -21.45 10.46 -4.09
CA ALA A 143 -22.49 10.91 -5.00
C ALA A 143 -22.16 12.29 -5.62
N GLY A 144 -22.14 12.35 -6.95
CA GLY A 144 -21.85 13.58 -7.71
C GLY A 144 -20.38 14.01 -7.72
N VAL A 145 -19.47 13.27 -7.08
CA VAL A 145 -18.06 13.65 -6.95
C VAL A 145 -17.13 12.54 -7.47
N VAL A 146 -17.28 11.30 -6.96
CA VAL A 146 -16.38 10.18 -7.27
C VAL A 146 -17.18 8.97 -7.74
N ALA A 147 -16.96 8.57 -8.98
CA ALA A 147 -17.44 7.31 -9.53
C ALA A 147 -16.25 6.38 -9.76
N CYS A 148 -16.16 5.31 -8.98
CA CYS A 148 -15.15 4.29 -9.16
C CYS A 148 -15.56 3.23 -10.19
N ALA A 149 -14.55 2.68 -10.86
CA ALA A 149 -14.66 1.54 -11.76
C ALA A 149 -13.42 0.67 -11.50
N PRO A 150 -13.42 -0.67 -11.59
CA PRO A 150 -14.40 -1.52 -12.25
C PRO A 150 -15.69 -1.73 -11.44
N GLY A 151 -16.68 -2.38 -12.04
CA GLY A 151 -17.94 -2.69 -11.37
C GLY A 151 -17.73 -3.40 -10.02
N GLY A 152 -18.55 -3.06 -9.03
CA GLY A 152 -18.42 -3.57 -7.66
C GLY A 152 -17.57 -2.69 -6.73
N THR A 153 -16.79 -1.74 -7.26
CA THR A 153 -15.95 -0.84 -6.44
C THR A 153 -16.62 0.49 -6.07
N ASN A 154 -17.78 0.80 -6.62
CA ASN A 154 -18.43 2.10 -6.39
C ASN A 154 -19.31 2.12 -5.13
N ASN A 155 -18.68 1.93 -3.97
CA ASN A 155 -19.31 1.96 -2.64
C ASN A 155 -18.32 2.48 -1.58
N ASP A 156 -18.84 2.71 -0.38
CA ASP A 156 -18.14 3.28 0.78
C ASP A 156 -17.08 2.36 1.41
N ARG A 157 -17.00 1.08 1.02
CA ARG A 157 -15.95 0.16 1.49
C ARG A 157 -14.67 0.25 0.66
N HIS A 158 -14.77 0.86 -0.52
CA HIS A 158 -13.65 0.96 -1.44
C HIS A 158 -13.09 2.37 -1.47
N PHE A 159 -11.80 2.46 -1.75
CA PHE A 159 -11.16 3.71 -2.12
C PHE A 159 -10.28 3.50 -3.34
N VAL A 160 -10.05 4.59 -4.06
CA VAL A 160 -9.19 4.64 -5.23
C VAL A 160 -7.96 5.47 -4.93
N VAL A 161 -6.81 4.99 -5.36
CA VAL A 161 -5.54 5.72 -5.34
C VAL A 161 -5.07 5.91 -6.78
N SER A 162 -4.67 7.13 -7.12
CA SER A 162 -4.20 7.51 -8.45
C SER A 162 -2.79 8.10 -8.35
N PRO A 163 -1.74 7.27 -8.43
CA PRO A 163 -0.37 7.74 -8.61
C PRO A 163 -0.19 8.26 -10.04
N ARG A 164 0.46 9.41 -10.17
CA ARG A 164 0.63 10.17 -11.41
C ARG A 164 2.07 10.66 -11.52
N ASN A 165 2.47 11.01 -12.73
CA ASN A 165 3.64 11.85 -12.94
C ASN A 165 3.35 13.28 -12.45
N SER A 166 4.39 14.11 -12.33
CA SER A 166 4.27 15.48 -11.83
C SER A 166 3.46 16.38 -12.76
N ASP A 167 3.33 16.00 -14.03
CA ASP A 167 2.47 16.65 -15.02
C ASP A 167 1.00 16.18 -14.99
N GLY A 168 0.63 15.28 -14.06
CA GLY A 168 -0.71 14.71 -13.94
C GLY A 168 -1.02 13.58 -14.93
N SER A 169 -0.07 13.19 -15.78
CA SER A 169 -0.22 12.03 -16.65
C SER A 169 -0.20 10.71 -15.86
N VAL A 170 -0.83 9.66 -16.42
CA VAL A 170 -0.84 8.33 -15.79
C VAL A 170 0.55 7.68 -15.88
N THR A 171 0.96 7.04 -14.79
CA THR A 171 2.18 6.24 -14.79
C THR A 171 1.98 4.95 -15.58
N GLN A 172 2.99 4.53 -16.33
CA GLN A 172 2.94 3.35 -17.21
C GLN A 172 3.61 2.13 -16.56
N ALA A 173 3.34 0.93 -17.10
CA ALA A 173 4.05 -0.27 -16.69
C ALA A 173 5.58 -0.07 -16.77
N GLY A 174 6.32 -0.51 -15.76
CA GLY A 174 7.76 -0.23 -15.61
C GLY A 174 8.10 1.10 -14.92
N ALA A 175 7.19 2.08 -14.96
CA ALA A 175 7.37 3.42 -14.38
C ALA A 175 6.32 3.77 -13.30
N ARG A 176 5.54 2.78 -12.85
CA ARG A 176 4.52 2.94 -11.80
C ARG A 176 5.15 3.22 -10.44
N LYS A 177 4.46 4.04 -9.65
CA LYS A 177 4.88 4.40 -8.31
C LYS A 177 4.47 3.34 -7.29
N ARG A 178 5.36 3.10 -6.34
CA ARG A 178 5.08 2.46 -5.05
C ARG A 178 4.50 3.52 -4.11
N PHE A 179 3.55 3.15 -3.25
CA PHE A 179 2.93 4.12 -2.35
C PHE A 179 2.48 3.52 -1.02
N TYR A 180 2.51 4.35 0.01
CA TYR A 180 1.94 4.09 1.32
C TYR A 180 0.58 4.74 1.44
N ILE A 181 -0.32 4.06 2.13
CA ILE A 181 -1.62 4.58 2.53
C ILE A 181 -1.77 4.40 4.04
N VAL A 182 -2.30 5.42 4.69
CA VAL A 182 -2.81 5.38 6.07
C VAL A 182 -4.29 5.70 6.03
N VAL A 183 -5.09 4.83 6.64
CA VAL A 183 -6.51 5.01 6.90
C VAL A 183 -6.67 5.28 8.39
N THR A 184 -7.09 6.49 8.73
CA THR A 184 -7.33 6.89 10.13
C THR A 184 -8.76 6.54 10.49
N SER A 185 -8.96 6.03 11.70
CA SER A 185 -10.28 5.94 12.32
C SER A 185 -10.62 7.24 13.05
N ASP A 186 -11.90 7.52 13.10
CA ASP A 186 -12.54 8.40 14.11
C ASP A 186 -12.32 7.86 15.54
#